data_AF-A0A5K6CSU5-F1
#
_entry.id   AF-A0A5K6CSU5-F1
#
_cell.length_a   1.000
_cell.length_b   1.000
_cell.length_c   1.000
_cell.angle_alpha   90.00
_cell.angle_beta   90.00
_cell.angle_gamma   90.00
#
_symmetry.space_group_name_H-M   'P 1'
#
loop_
_entity.id
_entity.type
_entity.pdbx_description
1 polymer ?
#
loop_
_entity_poly.entity_id
_entity_poly.type
_entity_poly.pdbx_seq_one_letter_code
_entity_poly.pdbx_strand_id
1 'polypeptide(L)'
;MKKFLTLFIIYSSFLGGCSNASDSAKQSEITSPKPLSAEDKKIIDKHNEYIQKYSMEDKEIFQKHMREILPDVDKITDKRKRELLQMNIYMILNDYERAHALNDKQLAEKPNDTARLTFRCQLFTMQGIEATVVNKCYDHVAEVLKVELDKSENKSDPDYKIGEFSYLYAKYKAGHIEYKEKMQEYIAETKDRKLKATLTSLYDVEFEK
;
A
#
# COMPACT_ATOMS: atom_id res chain seq x y z
N MET A 1 5.18 22.93 -4.23
CA MET A 1 4.67 21.86 -5.12
C MET A 1 3.97 20.83 -4.25
N LYS A 2 2.76 20.46 -4.68
CA LYS A 2 1.65 20.02 -3.83
C LYS A 2 1.91 18.63 -3.23
N LYS A 3 1.78 18.51 -1.90
CA LYS A 3 1.86 17.28 -1.07
C LYS A 3 0.92 16.12 -1.50
N PHE A 4 0.18 16.28 -2.60
CA PHE A 4 -0.67 15.25 -3.20
C PHE A 4 0.10 14.29 -4.12
N LEU A 5 1.31 14.64 -4.55
CA LEU A 5 2.16 13.74 -5.32
C LEU A 5 2.78 12.61 -4.48
N THR A 6 2.62 12.63 -3.14
CA THR A 6 3.09 11.57 -2.24
C THR A 6 2.01 10.50 -1.97
N LEU A 7 0.95 10.48 -2.78
CA LEU A 7 -0.04 9.39 -2.88
C LEU A 7 0.30 8.42 -4.03
N PHE A 8 1.55 8.45 -4.50
CA PHE A 8 2.03 7.49 -5.48
C PHE A 8 2.29 6.15 -4.79
N ILE A 9 1.49 5.16 -5.22
CA ILE A 9 1.71 3.72 -5.11
C ILE A 9 1.15 3.03 -3.82
N ILE A 10 -0.18 3.05 -3.66
CA ILE A 10 -0.92 1.86 -3.13
C ILE A 10 -1.23 0.87 -4.29
N TYR A 11 -0.63 1.10 -5.47
CA TYR A 11 -0.93 0.36 -6.70
C TYR A 11 -0.03 -0.84 -6.97
N SER A 12 1.12 -1.01 -6.31
CA SER A 12 2.06 -2.11 -6.62
C SER A 12 1.80 -3.41 -5.85
N SER A 13 1.00 -3.41 -4.79
CA SER A 13 0.73 -4.63 -3.98
C SER A 13 -0.64 -5.27 -4.23
N PHE A 14 -1.47 -4.74 -5.13
CA PHE A 14 -2.80 -5.31 -5.46
C PHE A 14 -3.05 -5.62 -6.93
N LEU A 15 -2.08 -5.37 -7.81
CA LEU A 15 -2.07 -5.88 -9.18
C LEU A 15 -1.30 -7.19 -9.23
N GLY A 16 -2.03 -8.30 -9.10
CA GLY A 16 -1.59 -9.53 -9.74
C GLY A 16 -1.32 -9.25 -11.22
N GLY A 17 -0.10 -9.58 -11.63
CA GLY A 17 0.44 -9.71 -12.99
C GLY A 17 -0.38 -9.17 -14.17
N CYS A 18 0.11 -8.09 -14.75
CA CYS A 18 0.12 -7.91 -16.21
C CYS A 18 1.57 -7.74 -16.66
N SER A 19 2.34 -8.82 -16.65
CA SER A 19 3.56 -8.94 -17.46
C SER A 19 3.51 -10.29 -18.16
N ASN A 20 3.52 -10.27 -19.50
CA ASN A 20 3.78 -11.45 -20.31
C ASN A 20 5.15 -12.01 -19.91
N ALA A 21 5.15 -13.06 -19.10
CA ALA A 21 6.30 -13.93 -18.88
C ALA A 21 5.75 -15.34 -18.69
N SER A 22 6.21 -16.21 -19.58
CA SER A 22 5.88 -17.62 -19.75
C SER A 22 5.74 -18.42 -18.45
N ASP A 23 4.71 -19.26 -18.44
CA ASP A 23 4.41 -20.34 -17.49
C ASP A 23 5.65 -21.05 -16.94
N SER A 24 5.71 -21.19 -15.62
CA SER A 24 6.13 -22.42 -14.94
C SER A 24 5.83 -22.35 -13.43
N ALA A 25 5.05 -23.32 -12.97
CA ALA A 25 5.02 -23.92 -11.63
C ALA A 25 3.92 -23.51 -10.62
N LYS A 26 3.06 -24.52 -10.38
CA LYS A 26 2.20 -24.81 -9.23
C LYS A 26 0.87 -24.06 -9.12
N GLN A 27 -0.13 -24.63 -9.81
CA GLN A 27 -1.56 -24.54 -9.50
C GLN A 27 -1.79 -24.80 -7.99
N SER A 28 -1.89 -23.73 -7.21
CA SER A 28 -3.02 -23.63 -6.29
C SER A 28 -4.23 -23.29 -7.16
N GLU A 29 -5.37 -23.94 -6.96
CA GLU A 29 -6.64 -23.57 -7.64
C GLU A 29 -6.97 -22.11 -7.33
N ILE A 30 -6.49 -21.19 -8.17
CA ILE A 30 -7.01 -19.84 -8.24
C ILE A 30 -8.26 -19.97 -9.08
N THR A 31 -9.40 -20.16 -8.42
CA THR A 31 -10.71 -19.93 -9.05
C THR A 31 -10.62 -18.64 -9.84
N SER A 32 -10.81 -18.73 -11.16
CA SER A 32 -10.85 -17.56 -12.04
C SER A 32 -11.72 -16.48 -11.39
N PRO A 33 -11.26 -15.21 -11.34
CA PRO A 33 -12.01 -14.15 -10.68
C PRO A 33 -13.44 -14.14 -11.23
N LYS A 34 -14.43 -14.24 -10.34
CA LYS A 34 -15.84 -14.16 -10.74
C LYS A 34 -16.02 -12.85 -11.51
N PRO A 35 -16.67 -12.86 -12.69
CA PRO A 35 -16.90 -11.63 -13.44
C PRO A 35 -17.73 -10.66 -12.58
N LEU A 36 -17.35 -9.39 -12.60
CA LEU A 36 -18.08 -8.32 -11.91
C LEU A 36 -19.50 -8.21 -12.47
N SER A 37 -20.46 -7.86 -11.62
CA SER A 37 -21.81 -7.52 -12.07
C SER A 37 -21.80 -6.27 -12.95
N ALA A 38 -22.82 -6.11 -13.78
CA ALA A 38 -22.98 -4.91 -14.59
C ALA A 38 -23.12 -3.65 -13.72
N GLU A 39 -23.80 -3.79 -12.57
CA GLU A 39 -23.99 -2.74 -11.58
C GLU A 39 -22.65 -2.32 -10.93
N ASP A 40 -21.84 -3.28 -10.49
CA ASP A 40 -20.52 -3.01 -9.90
C ASP A 40 -19.61 -2.32 -10.92
N LYS A 41 -19.61 -2.82 -12.16
CA LYS A 41 -18.84 -2.21 -13.25
C LYS A 41 -19.26 -0.77 -13.50
N LYS A 42 -20.56 -0.49 -13.56
CA LYS A 42 -21.09 0.87 -13.74
C LYS A 42 -20.61 1.83 -12.65
N ILE A 43 -20.59 1.39 -11.39
CA ILE A 43 -20.11 2.21 -10.27
C ILE A 43 -18.59 2.45 -10.37
N ILE A 44 -17.82 1.40 -10.68
CA ILE A 44 -16.36 1.49 -10.84
C ILE A 44 -15.99 2.42 -11.98
N ASP A 45 -16.67 2.31 -13.13
CA ASP A 45 -16.42 3.16 -14.29
C ASP A 45 -16.74 4.63 -13.97
N LYS A 46 -17.85 4.90 -13.27
CA LYS A 46 -18.19 6.25 -12.77
C LYS A 46 -17.12 6.81 -11.82
N HIS A 47 -16.59 5.99 -10.91
CA HIS A 47 -15.49 6.41 -10.04
C HIS A 47 -14.24 6.77 -10.83
N ASN A 48 -13.86 5.96 -11.80
CA ASN A 48 -12.69 6.23 -12.63
C ASN A 48 -12.86 7.49 -13.46
N GLU A 49 -14.05 7.74 -14.00
CA GLU A 49 -14.39 8.99 -14.70
C GLU A 49 -14.24 10.20 -13.77
N TYR A 50 -14.72 10.12 -12.53
CA TYR A 50 -14.58 11.20 -11.54
C TYR A 50 -13.10 11.50 -11.26
N ILE A 51 -12.27 10.47 -11.08
CA ILE A 51 -10.82 10.66 -10.90
C ILE A 51 -10.21 11.35 -12.12
N GLN A 52 -10.50 10.86 -13.34
CA GLN A 52 -9.93 11.42 -14.57
C GLN A 52 -10.35 12.87 -14.80
N LYS A 53 -11.62 13.18 -14.54
CA LYS A 53 -12.19 14.50 -14.81
C LYS A 53 -11.78 15.54 -13.77
N TYR A 54 -11.76 15.17 -12.49
CA TYR A 54 -11.70 16.13 -11.39
C TYR A 54 -10.36 16.13 -10.62
N SER A 55 -9.44 15.17 -10.83
CA SER A 55 -8.19 15.09 -10.06
C SER A 55 -7.25 16.29 -10.21
N MET A 56 -7.39 17.07 -11.29
CA MET A 56 -6.60 18.27 -11.55
C MET A 56 -7.28 19.55 -11.04
N GLU A 57 -8.51 19.47 -10.52
CA GLU A 57 -9.23 20.61 -9.97
C GLU A 57 -8.66 21.04 -8.62
N ASP A 58 -9.26 22.09 -8.05
CA ASP A 58 -8.96 22.45 -6.66
C ASP A 58 -9.25 21.27 -5.72
N LYS A 59 -8.41 21.13 -4.69
CA LYS A 59 -8.48 20.04 -3.73
C LYS A 59 -9.87 19.90 -3.13
N GLU A 60 -10.50 21.01 -2.74
CA GLU A 60 -11.80 20.97 -2.08
C GLU A 60 -12.91 20.52 -3.05
N ILE A 61 -12.80 20.92 -4.32
CA ILE A 61 -13.74 20.52 -5.37
C ILE A 61 -13.58 19.02 -5.67
N PHE A 62 -12.35 18.55 -5.83
CA PHE A 62 -12.08 17.13 -6.04
C PHE A 62 -12.57 16.27 -4.87
N GLN A 63 -12.31 16.72 -3.63
CA GLN A 63 -12.83 16.05 -2.43
C GLN A 63 -14.35 16.04 -2.39
N LYS A 64 -15.03 17.13 -2.80
CA LYS A 64 -16.49 17.15 -2.88
C LYS A 64 -17.01 16.05 -3.80
N HIS A 65 -16.43 15.89 -4.99
CA HIS A 65 -16.81 14.83 -5.92
C HIS A 65 -16.55 13.41 -5.37
N MET A 66 -15.47 13.22 -4.61
CA MET A 66 -15.23 11.94 -3.93
C MET A 66 -16.26 11.64 -2.83
N ARG A 67 -16.73 12.66 -2.09
CA ARG A 67 -17.84 12.49 -1.12
C ARG A 67 -19.15 12.13 -1.82
N GLU A 68 -19.43 12.75 -2.96
CA GLU A 68 -20.66 12.52 -3.73
C GLU A 68 -20.78 11.08 -4.24
N ILE A 69 -19.67 10.45 -4.66
CA ILE A 69 -19.70 9.10 -5.23
C ILE A 69 -19.57 7.98 -4.18
N LEU A 70 -19.07 8.27 -2.98
CA LEU A 70 -18.87 7.27 -1.93
C LEU A 70 -20.12 6.40 -1.64
N PRO A 71 -21.35 6.95 -1.54
CA PRO A 71 -22.55 6.13 -1.33
C PRO A 71 -22.85 5.15 -2.47
N ASP A 72 -22.41 5.42 -3.70
CA ASP A 72 -22.52 4.46 -4.80
C ASP A 72 -21.46 3.38 -4.68
N VAL A 73 -20.22 3.73 -4.32
CA VAL A 73 -19.14 2.77 -4.05
C VAL A 73 -19.54 1.79 -2.95
N ASP A 74 -20.23 2.25 -1.90
CA ASP A 74 -20.72 1.40 -0.80
C ASP A 74 -21.66 0.28 -1.25
N LYS A 75 -22.30 0.42 -2.43
CA LYS A 75 -23.22 -0.56 -3.00
C LYS A 75 -22.53 -1.64 -3.83
N ILE A 76 -21.23 -1.51 -4.12
CA ILE A 76 -20.47 -2.51 -4.88
C ILE A 76 -20.53 -3.85 -4.13
N THR A 77 -21.00 -4.89 -4.81
CA THR A 77 -21.16 -6.22 -4.19
C THR A 77 -19.84 -6.94 -4.04
N ASP A 78 -18.92 -6.80 -5.00
CA ASP A 78 -17.57 -7.32 -4.89
C ASP A 78 -16.81 -6.62 -3.76
N LYS A 79 -16.59 -7.37 -2.67
CA LYS A 79 -15.93 -6.86 -1.46
C LYS A 79 -14.55 -6.27 -1.75
N ARG A 80 -13.71 -6.96 -2.53
CA ARG A 80 -12.34 -6.54 -2.80
C ARG A 80 -12.32 -5.21 -3.56
N LYS A 81 -13.20 -5.05 -4.55
CA LYS A 81 -13.32 -3.80 -5.30
C LYS A 81 -13.92 -2.70 -4.44
N ARG A 82 -14.99 -2.98 -3.70
CA ARG A 82 -15.60 -2.00 -2.80
C ARG A 82 -14.58 -1.42 -1.83
N GLU A 83 -13.87 -2.27 -1.10
CA GLU A 83 -12.92 -1.83 -0.08
C GLU A 83 -11.70 -1.11 -0.68
N LEU A 84 -11.24 -1.52 -1.86
CA LEU A 84 -10.18 -0.80 -2.58
C LEU A 84 -10.61 0.64 -2.90
N LEU A 85 -11.81 0.81 -3.45
CA LEU A 85 -12.33 2.12 -3.84
C LEU A 85 -12.66 2.98 -2.62
N GLN A 86 -13.24 2.38 -1.57
CA GLN A 86 -13.46 3.05 -0.28
C GLN A 86 -12.14 3.57 0.30
N MET A 87 -11.09 2.75 0.36
CA MET A 87 -9.80 3.16 0.87
C MET A 87 -9.23 4.34 0.07
N ASN A 88 -9.27 4.28 -1.25
CA ASN A 88 -8.81 5.37 -2.11
C ASN A 88 -9.56 6.67 -1.83
N ILE A 89 -10.90 6.60 -1.73
CA ILE A 89 -11.74 7.76 -1.41
C ILE A 89 -11.38 8.31 -0.02
N TYR A 90 -11.29 7.47 1.01
CA TYR A 90 -10.93 7.91 2.36
C TYR A 90 -9.58 8.64 2.39
N MET A 91 -8.59 8.13 1.66
CA MET A 91 -7.29 8.78 1.54
C MET A 91 -7.37 10.14 0.81
N ILE A 92 -8.16 10.26 -0.25
CA ILE A 92 -8.37 11.55 -0.95
C ILE A 92 -9.09 12.55 -0.04
N LEU A 93 -10.06 12.08 0.75
CA LEU A 93 -10.83 12.90 1.69
C LEU A 93 -10.05 13.28 2.95
N ASN A 94 -8.84 12.72 3.16
CA ASN A 94 -8.12 12.75 4.42
C ASN A 94 -8.94 12.18 5.60
N ASP A 95 -9.87 11.26 5.32
CA ASP A 95 -10.68 10.56 6.32
C ASP A 95 -9.88 9.37 6.88
N TYR A 96 -8.81 9.69 7.61
CA TYR A 96 -7.88 8.70 8.11
C TYR A 96 -8.51 7.78 9.17
N GLU A 97 -9.56 8.23 9.86
CA GLU A 97 -10.31 7.38 10.78
C GLU A 97 -11.03 6.25 10.06
N ARG A 98 -11.76 6.53 8.96
CA ARG A 98 -12.40 5.47 8.16
C ARG A 98 -11.40 4.61 7.43
N ALA A 99 -10.30 5.19 6.94
CA ALA A 99 -9.20 4.42 6.35
C ALA A 99 -8.61 3.44 7.38
N HIS A 100 -8.38 3.90 8.61
CA HIS A 100 -7.86 3.05 9.68
C HIS A 100 -8.84 1.94 10.05
N ALA A 101 -10.12 2.27 10.26
CA ALA A 101 -11.15 1.28 10.59
C ALA A 101 -11.31 0.21 9.48
N LEU A 102 -11.19 0.59 8.21
CA LEU A 102 -11.21 -0.36 7.10
C LEU A 102 -9.96 -1.24 7.09
N ASN A 103 -8.78 -0.66 7.34
CA ASN A 103 -7.54 -1.41 7.42
C ASN A 103 -7.55 -2.44 8.56
N ASP A 104 -8.10 -2.10 9.73
CA ASP A 104 -8.25 -3.02 10.86
C ASP A 104 -9.18 -4.19 10.54
N LYS A 105 -10.28 -3.96 9.81
CA LYS A 105 -11.15 -5.04 9.32
C LYS A 105 -10.40 -6.00 8.40
N GLN A 106 -9.58 -5.47 7.50
CA GLN A 106 -8.77 -6.27 6.58
C GLN A 106 -7.68 -7.07 7.31
N LEU A 107 -7.07 -6.47 8.33
CA LEU A 107 -6.11 -7.16 9.20
C LEU A 107 -6.76 -8.25 10.04
N ALA A 108 -8.01 -8.10 10.48
CA ALA A 108 -8.71 -9.17 11.18
C ALA A 108 -8.87 -10.45 10.32
N GLU A 109 -8.91 -10.32 8.99
CA GLU A 109 -8.97 -11.43 8.06
C GLU A 109 -7.59 -12.02 7.72
N LYS A 110 -6.57 -11.16 7.69
CA LYS A 110 -5.18 -11.57 7.42
C LYS A 110 -4.22 -10.82 8.36
N PRO A 111 -4.06 -11.28 9.62
CA PRO A 111 -3.37 -10.52 10.66
C PRO A 111 -1.90 -10.21 10.38
N ASN A 112 -1.22 -11.07 9.63
CA ASN A 112 0.20 -10.93 9.32
C ASN A 112 0.45 -10.33 7.92
N ASP A 113 -0.54 -9.66 7.33
CA ASP A 113 -0.32 -8.93 6.07
C ASP A 113 0.57 -7.70 6.32
N THR A 114 1.86 -7.84 6.02
CA THR A 114 2.89 -6.82 6.32
C THR A 114 2.64 -5.49 5.62
N ALA A 115 2.02 -5.50 4.43
CA ALA A 115 1.64 -4.27 3.74
C ALA A 115 0.53 -3.53 4.50
N ARG A 116 -0.49 -4.25 4.98
CA ARG A 116 -1.59 -3.67 5.77
C ARG A 116 -1.14 -3.24 7.18
N LEU A 117 -0.22 -3.98 7.79
CA LEU A 117 0.39 -3.58 9.07
C LEU A 117 1.19 -2.28 8.90
N THR A 118 2.01 -2.19 7.85
CA THR A 118 2.79 -0.98 7.53
C THR A 118 1.86 0.21 7.28
N PHE A 119 0.80 0.00 6.50
CA PHE A 119 -0.17 1.04 6.18
C PHE A 119 -0.93 1.52 7.44
N ARG A 120 -1.23 0.65 8.40
CA ARG A 120 -1.80 1.05 9.70
C ARG A 120 -0.91 2.08 10.41
N CYS A 121 0.40 1.83 10.45
CA CYS A 121 1.34 2.74 11.11
C CYS A 121 1.48 4.08 10.37
N GLN A 122 1.38 4.07 9.04
CA GLN A 122 1.31 5.28 8.23
C GLN A 122 0.05 6.09 8.55
N LEU A 123 -1.11 5.43 8.70
CA LEU A 123 -2.36 6.09 9.09
C LEU A 123 -2.26 6.73 10.48
N PHE A 124 -1.65 6.06 11.46
CA PHE A 124 -1.37 6.68 12.77
C PHE A 124 -0.55 7.95 12.65
N THR A 125 0.48 7.93 11.79
CA THR A 125 1.30 9.12 11.53
C THR A 125 0.46 10.25 10.93
N MET A 126 -0.41 9.96 9.96
CA MET A 126 -1.28 10.95 9.32
C MET A 126 -2.37 11.50 10.24
N GLN A 127 -2.81 10.70 11.21
CA GLN A 127 -3.75 11.10 12.28
C GLN A 127 -3.09 11.96 13.37
N GLY A 128 -1.76 12.12 13.35
CA GLY A 128 -1.04 12.83 14.40
C GLY A 128 -1.01 12.08 15.73
N ILE A 129 -1.11 10.74 15.68
CA ILE A 129 -0.94 9.89 16.88
C ILE A 129 0.48 10.05 17.41
N GLU A 130 0.61 10.01 18.74
CA GLU A 130 1.89 10.14 19.46
C GLU A 130 3.00 9.27 18.87
N ALA A 131 4.19 9.86 18.69
CA ALA A 131 5.32 9.21 18.05
C ALA A 131 5.70 7.88 18.73
N THR A 132 5.59 7.79 20.06
CA THR A 132 5.88 6.54 20.80
C THR A 132 4.93 5.39 20.43
N VAL A 133 3.69 5.69 20.05
CA VAL A 133 2.71 4.69 19.60
C VAL A 133 2.97 4.31 18.14
N VAL A 134 3.29 5.30 17.30
CA VAL A 134 3.69 5.06 15.90
C VAL A 134 4.93 4.17 15.85
N ASN A 135 5.95 4.46 16.66
CA ASN A 135 7.19 3.70 16.72
C ASN A 135 6.93 2.24 17.10
N LYS A 136 6.11 1.98 18.14
CA LYS A 136 5.72 0.62 18.55
C LYS A 136 4.96 -0.12 17.44
N CYS A 137 4.12 0.59 16.68
CA CYS A 137 3.46 0.00 15.51
C CYS A 137 4.49 -0.50 14.48
N TYR A 138 5.51 0.31 14.19
CA TYR A 138 6.57 -0.06 13.26
C TYR A 138 7.53 -1.13 13.79
N ASP A 139 7.79 -1.18 15.11
CA ASP A 139 8.55 -2.30 15.71
C ASP A 139 7.81 -3.63 15.46
N HIS A 140 6.49 -3.66 15.67
CA HIS A 140 5.68 -4.85 15.38
C HIS A 140 5.71 -5.22 13.88
N VAL A 141 5.66 -4.25 12.98
CA VAL A 141 5.84 -4.50 11.53
C VAL A 141 7.19 -5.16 11.25
N ALA A 142 8.27 -4.65 11.85
CA ALA A 142 9.61 -5.18 11.68
C ALA A 142 9.73 -6.63 12.22
N GLU A 143 9.10 -6.93 13.35
CA GLU A 143 9.04 -8.29 13.92
C GLU A 143 8.37 -9.27 12.95
N VAL A 144 7.19 -8.92 12.43
CA VAL A 144 6.45 -9.79 11.49
C VAL A 144 7.23 -9.95 10.18
N LEU A 145 7.81 -8.88 9.63
CA LEU A 145 8.66 -8.95 8.44
C LEU A 145 9.86 -9.88 8.67
N LYS A 146 10.51 -9.80 9.83
CA LYS A 146 11.66 -10.65 10.16
C LYS A 146 11.28 -12.13 10.17
N VAL A 147 10.14 -12.48 10.77
CA VAL A 147 9.63 -13.85 10.78
C VAL A 147 9.38 -14.36 9.36
N GLU A 148 8.79 -13.56 8.49
CA GLU A 148 8.57 -13.94 7.09
C GLU A 148 9.88 -14.06 6.30
N LEU A 149 10.85 -13.17 6.50
CA LEU A 149 12.14 -13.20 5.81
C LEU A 149 13.03 -14.38 6.26
N ASP A 150 12.86 -14.87 7.49
CA ASP A 150 13.63 -16.01 8.00
C ASP A 150 13.20 -17.36 7.42
N LYS A 151 12.01 -17.43 6.82
CA LYS A 151 11.51 -18.62 6.13
C LYS A 151 12.33 -18.89 4.88
N SER A 152 12.87 -20.10 4.76
CA SER A 152 13.78 -20.44 3.67
C SER A 152 13.09 -20.43 2.30
N GLU A 153 11.82 -20.79 2.26
CA GLU A 153 10.95 -20.76 1.08
C GLU A 153 10.78 -19.36 0.48
N ASN A 154 10.89 -18.32 1.31
CA ASN A 154 10.71 -16.94 0.87
C ASN A 154 11.98 -16.37 0.22
N LYS A 155 13.14 -17.01 0.38
CA LYS A 155 14.42 -16.53 -0.19
C LYS A 155 14.48 -16.59 -1.71
N SER A 156 13.64 -17.42 -2.33
CA SER A 156 13.49 -17.51 -3.79
C SER A 156 12.44 -16.55 -4.34
N ASP A 157 11.71 -15.84 -3.48
CA ASP A 157 10.74 -14.85 -3.92
C ASP A 157 11.46 -13.70 -4.65
N PRO A 158 11.05 -13.32 -5.88
CA PRO A 158 11.60 -12.17 -6.59
C PRO A 158 11.58 -10.86 -5.76
N ASP A 159 10.62 -10.72 -4.85
CA ASP A 159 10.44 -9.56 -3.99
C ASP A 159 11.14 -9.70 -2.62
N TYR A 160 11.86 -10.79 -2.36
CA TYR A 160 12.58 -11.01 -1.10
C TYR A 160 13.48 -9.82 -0.73
N LYS A 161 14.19 -9.26 -1.72
CA LYS A 161 15.06 -8.10 -1.54
C LYS A 161 14.31 -6.80 -1.24
N ILE A 162 13.07 -6.68 -1.69
CA ILE A 162 12.18 -5.58 -1.32
C ILE A 162 11.69 -5.79 0.11
N GLY A 163 11.43 -7.04 0.52
CA GLY A 163 11.12 -7.41 1.90
C GLY A 163 12.24 -7.04 2.87
N GLU A 164 13.50 -7.35 2.55
CA GLU A 164 14.66 -6.96 3.37
C GLU A 164 14.75 -5.43 3.53
N PHE A 165 14.57 -4.67 2.45
CA PHE A 165 14.53 -3.21 2.52
C PHE A 165 13.36 -2.70 3.37
N SER A 166 12.18 -3.32 3.26
CA SER A 166 10.99 -2.97 4.04
C SER A 166 11.21 -3.20 5.55
N TYR A 167 11.97 -4.23 5.92
CA TYR A 167 12.38 -4.45 7.30
C TYR A 167 13.29 -3.32 7.80
N LEU A 168 14.29 -2.91 7.00
CA LEU A 168 15.16 -1.80 7.38
C LEU A 168 14.38 -0.49 7.56
N TYR A 169 13.44 -0.21 6.65
CA TYR A 169 12.53 0.91 6.73
C TYR A 169 11.68 0.87 8.02
N ALA A 170 11.06 -0.27 8.32
CA ALA A 170 10.25 -0.42 9.53
C ALA A 170 11.07 -0.18 10.80
N LYS A 171 12.30 -0.70 10.88
CA LYS A 171 13.22 -0.42 11.99
C LYS A 171 13.56 1.07 12.10
N TYR A 172 13.85 1.74 11.00
CA TYR A 172 14.06 3.18 11.03
C TYR A 172 12.83 3.93 11.56
N LYS A 173 11.63 3.62 11.04
CA LYS A 173 10.37 4.25 11.47
C LYS A 173 9.98 3.93 12.91
N ALA A 174 10.52 2.86 13.48
CA ALA A 174 10.40 2.53 14.89
C ALA A 174 11.35 3.33 15.81
N GLY A 175 12.19 4.20 15.23
CA GLY A 175 13.10 5.07 15.98
C GLY A 175 14.54 4.57 16.07
N HIS A 176 14.89 3.46 15.40
CA HIS A 176 16.25 2.95 15.30
C HIS A 176 16.98 3.70 14.16
N ILE A 177 17.44 4.92 14.45
CA ILE A 177 17.93 5.89 13.45
C ILE A 177 19.10 5.39 12.61
N GLU A 178 19.90 4.45 13.13
CA GLU A 178 21.02 3.84 12.41
C GLU A 178 20.57 3.06 11.16
N TYR A 179 19.29 2.67 11.09
CA TYR A 179 18.74 1.98 9.93
C TYR A 179 18.61 2.88 8.70
N LYS A 180 18.69 4.20 8.85
CA LYS A 180 18.79 5.11 7.70
C LYS A 180 20.04 4.83 6.87
N GLU A 181 21.20 4.74 7.53
CA GLU A 181 22.48 4.44 6.88
C GLU A 181 22.48 3.02 6.30
N LYS A 182 21.97 2.03 7.06
CA LYS A 182 21.84 0.64 6.57
C LYS A 182 21.01 0.53 5.29
N MET A 183 19.97 1.35 5.14
CA MET A 183 19.20 1.40 3.88
C MET A 183 20.05 1.92 2.71
N GLN A 184 20.87 2.94 2.93
CA GLN A 184 21.78 3.47 1.90
C GLN A 184 22.86 2.44 1.52
N GLU A 185 23.45 1.76 2.50
CA GLU A 185 24.41 0.67 2.28
C GLU A 185 23.77 -0.46 1.47
N TYR A 186 22.57 -0.89 1.86
CA TYR A 186 21.82 -1.92 1.15
C TYR A 186 21.54 -1.56 -0.32
N ILE A 187 21.17 -0.30 -0.59
CA ILE A 187 21.01 0.23 -1.95
C ILE A 187 22.36 0.22 -2.69
N ALA A 188 23.45 0.64 -2.04
CA ALA A 188 24.77 0.69 -2.64
C ALA A 188 25.25 -0.69 -3.09
N GLU A 189 25.06 -1.71 -2.25
CA GLU A 189 25.44 -3.12 -2.48
C GLU A 189 24.56 -3.84 -3.50
N THR A 190 23.36 -3.33 -3.78
CA THR A 190 22.44 -3.92 -4.76
C THR A 190 23.03 -3.85 -6.17
N LYS A 191 23.30 -5.02 -6.78
CA LYS A 191 23.91 -5.14 -8.11
C LYS A 191 22.91 -5.01 -9.26
N ASP A 192 21.69 -5.50 -9.08
CA ASP A 192 20.64 -5.39 -10.08
C ASP A 192 20.24 -3.92 -10.25
N ARG A 193 20.40 -3.38 -11.46
CA ARG A 193 20.21 -1.95 -11.73
C ARG A 193 18.75 -1.52 -11.57
N LYS A 194 17.80 -2.38 -11.94
CA LYS A 194 16.37 -2.06 -11.88
C LYS A 194 15.92 -2.04 -10.43
N LEU A 195 16.28 -3.05 -9.66
CA LEU A 195 16.01 -3.11 -8.23
C LEU A 195 16.68 -1.95 -7.50
N LYS A 196 17.97 -1.66 -7.79
CA LYS A 196 18.66 -0.51 -7.18
C LYS A 196 17.91 0.79 -7.42
N ALA A 197 17.48 1.06 -8.67
CA ALA A 197 16.69 2.25 -8.99
C ALA A 197 15.36 2.30 -8.22
N THR A 198 14.66 1.16 -8.09
CA THR A 198 13.44 1.06 -7.28
C THR A 198 13.72 1.40 -5.81
N LEU A 199 14.75 0.80 -5.20
CA LEU A 199 15.09 1.04 -3.80
C LEU A 199 15.55 2.47 -3.54
N THR A 200 16.35 3.05 -4.43
CA THR A 200 16.72 4.48 -4.40
C THR A 200 15.47 5.35 -4.45
N SER A 201 14.55 5.11 -5.38
CA SER A 201 13.31 5.89 -5.46
C SER A 201 12.46 5.78 -4.19
N LEU A 202 12.40 4.61 -3.55
CA LEU A 202 11.68 4.43 -2.28
C LEU A 202 12.34 5.21 -1.13
N TYR A 203 13.68 5.20 -1.09
CA TYR A 203 14.45 5.96 -0.10
C TYR A 203 14.25 7.47 -0.29
N ASP A 204 14.41 7.97 -1.51
CA ASP A 204 14.34 9.40 -1.82
C ASP A 204 12.96 9.97 -1.47
N VAL A 205 11.88 9.23 -1.75
CA VAL A 205 10.50 9.64 -1.39
C VAL A 205 10.32 9.87 0.11
N GLU A 206 10.99 9.08 0.96
CA GLU A 206 10.92 9.25 2.42
C GLU A 206 11.87 10.36 2.92
N PHE A 207 13.08 10.44 2.36
CA PHE A 207 14.19 11.18 2.98
C PHE A 207 14.63 12.45 2.26
N GLU A 208 14.38 12.58 0.96
CA GLU A 208 14.86 13.67 0.13
C GLU A 208 13.66 14.44 -0.43
N LYS A 209 13.31 15.56 0.24
CA LYS A 209 12.26 16.49 -0.18
C LYS A 209 12.84 17.81 -0.69
#